data_AF-A0AB33J019-F1
#
_entry.id   AF-A0AB33J019-F1
#
_cell.length_a   1.000
_cell.length_b   1.000
_cell.length_c   1.000
_cell.angle_alpha   90.00
_cell.angle_beta   90.00
_cell.angle_gamma   90.00
#
_symmetry.space_group_name_H-M   'P 1'
#
loop_
_entity.id
_entity.type
_entity.pdbx_description
1 polymer ?
#
loop_
_entity_poly.entity_id
_entity_poly.type
_entity_poly.pdbx_seq_one_letter_code
_entity_poly.pdbx_strand_id
1 'polypeptide(L)'
;MSSLGGDRTEKYVDEMSGFRPEYILEAIVFMSVFFSGYNKISSKHKELVFLNMGLVFCALLLLFMRFGEGGRFGWYFLMGIIYLLTKFSNAKGVYGRIMSIFTIALSCMLFMRVSYSWSFNLVPYKTFLTDGYPSGARWIYEQYEYNHLYTTDKFCRPAFYFINSN
;
A
#
# COMPACT_ATOMS: atom_id res chain seq x y z
N MET A 1 -24.71 -22.90 -14.64
CA MET A 1 -24.49 -21.78 -13.69
C MET A 1 -23.04 -21.78 -13.18
N SER A 2 -22.06 -21.99 -14.07
CA SER A 2 -20.63 -22.16 -13.73
C SER A 2 -19.69 -21.22 -14.51
N SER A 3 -20.19 -20.30 -15.36
CA SER A 3 -19.35 -19.40 -16.16
C SER A 3 -18.97 -18.09 -15.44
N LEU A 4 -19.75 -17.64 -14.46
CA LEU A 4 -19.52 -16.37 -13.74
C LEU A 4 -18.23 -16.36 -12.88
N GLY A 5 -17.72 -17.52 -12.48
CA GLY A 5 -16.47 -17.63 -11.73
C GLY A 5 -15.23 -17.44 -12.61
N GLY A 6 -15.24 -18.02 -13.81
CA GLY A 6 -14.13 -17.94 -14.78
C GLY A 6 -13.91 -16.51 -15.29
N ASP A 7 -14.97 -15.82 -15.70
CA ASP A 7 -14.90 -14.44 -16.20
C ASP A 7 -14.31 -13.47 -15.17
N ARG A 8 -14.56 -13.70 -13.87
CA ARG A 8 -14.03 -12.85 -12.80
C ARG A 8 -12.54 -13.10 -12.59
N THR A 9 -12.12 -14.37 -12.54
CA THR A 9 -10.71 -14.74 -12.38
C THR A 9 -9.86 -14.24 -13.55
N GLU A 10 -10.36 -14.33 -14.78
CA GLU A 10 -9.67 -13.80 -15.96
C GLU A 10 -9.53 -12.28 -15.92
N LYS A 11 -10.59 -11.56 -15.48
CA LYS A 11 -10.55 -10.10 -15.30
C LYS A 11 -9.53 -9.66 -14.24
N TYR A 12 -9.40 -10.41 -13.13
CA TYR A 12 -8.39 -10.13 -12.10
C TYR A 12 -6.96 -10.32 -12.60
N VAL A 13 -6.71 -11.32 -13.45
CA VAL A 13 -5.37 -11.59 -14.01
C VAL A 13 -4.95 -10.47 -14.98
N ASP A 14 -5.88 -10.00 -15.81
CA ASP A 14 -5.63 -8.91 -16.76
C ASP A 14 -5.35 -7.58 -16.04
N GLU A 15 -6.12 -7.27 -14.99
CA GLU A 15 -5.96 -6.04 -14.18
C GLU A 15 -4.65 -6.02 -13.36
N MET A 16 -4.10 -7.19 -13.02
CA MET A 16 -2.80 -7.31 -12.33
C MET A 16 -1.59 -7.12 -13.25
N SER A 17 -1.76 -7.22 -14.57
CA SER A 17 -0.69 -7.16 -15.58
C SER A 17 -0.44 -5.73 -16.11
N GLY A 18 -0.27 -4.76 -15.21
CA GLY A 18 0.01 -3.36 -15.56
C GLY A 18 1.48 -2.98 -15.39
N PHE A 19 2.05 -2.28 -16.37
CA PHE A 19 3.36 -1.63 -16.21
C PHE A 19 3.24 -0.42 -15.27
N ARG A 20 4.09 -0.36 -14.24
CA ARG A 20 4.04 0.66 -13.17
C ARG A 20 5.26 1.58 -13.24
N PRO A 21 5.23 2.66 -14.03
CA PRO A 21 6.36 3.58 -14.15
C PRO A 21 6.70 4.28 -12.82
N GLU A 22 5.72 4.37 -11.92
CA GLU A 22 5.86 4.99 -10.60
C GLU A 22 6.94 4.31 -9.74
N TYR A 23 7.09 2.98 -9.87
CA TYR A 23 8.12 2.23 -9.13
C TYR A 23 9.54 2.56 -9.59
N ILE A 24 9.73 2.85 -10.88
CA ILE A 24 11.02 3.29 -11.42
C ILE A 24 11.38 4.66 -10.84
N LEU A 25 10.41 5.58 -10.86
CA LEU A 25 10.59 6.93 -10.31
C LEU A 25 10.94 6.87 -8.81
N GLU A 26 10.20 6.10 -8.04
CA GLU A 26 10.45 5.91 -6.60
C GLU A 26 11.84 5.31 -6.34
N ALA A 27 12.24 4.27 -7.10
CA ALA A 27 13.56 3.67 -6.97
C ALA A 27 14.69 4.67 -7.28
N ILE A 28 14.54 5.50 -8.32
CA ILE A 28 15.51 6.55 -8.68
C ILE A 28 15.61 7.60 -7.56
N VAL A 29 14.48 8.04 -7.02
CA VAL A 29 14.43 9.04 -5.93
C VAL A 29 15.17 8.51 -4.69
N PHE A 30 14.84 7.29 -4.25
CA PHE A 30 15.47 6.70 -3.06
C PHE A 30 16.96 6.41 -3.27
N MET A 31 17.35 5.87 -4.44
CA MET A 31 18.76 5.67 -4.78
C MET A 31 19.54 6.99 -4.76
N SER A 32 18.99 8.06 -5.34
CA SER A 32 19.60 9.38 -5.34
C SER A 32 19.82 9.92 -3.93
N VAL A 33 18.85 9.71 -3.02
CA VAL A 33 18.97 10.09 -1.61
C VAL A 33 20.07 9.28 -0.92
N PHE A 34 20.14 7.97 -1.14
CA PHE A 34 21.14 7.10 -0.51
C PHE A 34 22.56 7.46 -0.94
N PHE A 35 22.80 7.65 -2.25
CA PHE A 35 24.12 8.02 -2.74
C PHE A 35 24.53 9.43 -2.29
N SER A 36 23.60 10.40 -2.31
CA SER A 36 23.88 11.78 -1.84
C SER A 36 24.21 11.83 -0.35
N GLY A 37 23.69 10.88 0.44
CA GLY A 37 23.91 10.76 1.88
C GLY A 37 24.99 9.76 2.28
N TYR A 38 25.59 9.03 1.33
CA TYR A 38 26.43 7.85 1.61
C TYR A 38 27.60 8.15 2.55
N ASN A 39 28.28 9.30 2.35
CA ASN A 39 29.40 9.73 3.19
C ASN A 39 29.02 9.99 4.66
N LYS A 40 27.72 10.09 4.98
CA LYS A 40 27.20 10.28 6.35
C LYS A 40 26.80 8.96 7.01
N ILE A 41 26.91 7.84 6.29
CA ILE A 41 26.68 6.50 6.81
C ILE A 41 28.00 5.99 7.39
N SER A 42 27.96 5.58 8.65
CA SER A 42 29.08 4.95 9.35
C SER A 42 29.14 3.48 8.98
N SER A 43 30.33 2.89 8.92
CA SER A 43 30.55 1.46 8.65
C SER A 43 30.11 0.54 9.81
N LYS A 44 29.24 1.01 10.71
CA LYS A 44 28.66 0.20 11.79
C LYS A 44 27.65 -0.78 11.21
N HIS A 45 27.67 -2.01 11.73
CA HIS A 45 26.80 -3.11 11.26
C HIS A 45 25.32 -2.72 11.16
N LYS A 46 24.77 -2.03 12.17
CA LYS A 46 23.38 -1.57 12.18
C LYS A 46 23.04 -0.70 10.97
N GLU A 47 23.89 0.26 10.64
CA GLU A 47 23.60 1.23 9.57
C GLU A 47 23.72 0.61 8.19
N LEU A 48 24.69 -0.30 8.02
CA LEU A 48 24.85 -1.09 6.80
C LEU A 48 23.65 -2.01 6.55
N VAL A 49 23.09 -2.62 7.60
CA VAL A 49 21.87 -3.43 7.48
C VAL A 49 20.72 -2.58 6.94
N PHE A 50 20.47 -1.39 7.50
CA PHE A 50 19.39 -0.52 7.00
C PHE A 50 19.65 0.02 5.60
N LEU A 51 20.90 0.32 5.25
CA LEU A 51 21.28 0.66 3.88
C LEU A 51 20.95 -0.49 2.92
N ASN A 52 21.37 -1.70 3.25
CA ASN A 52 21.09 -2.88 2.44
C ASN A 52 19.59 -3.15 2.33
N MET A 53 18.82 -2.99 3.41
CA MET A 53 17.36 -3.09 3.35
C MET A 53 16.75 -2.04 2.41
N GLY A 54 17.23 -0.80 2.43
CA GLY A 54 16.79 0.25 1.51
C GLY A 54 17.15 -0.05 0.04
N LEU A 55 18.33 -0.61 -0.22
CA LEU A 55 18.73 -1.02 -1.57
C LEU A 55 17.89 -2.20 -2.08
N VAL A 56 17.61 -3.18 -1.21
CA VAL A 56 16.70 -4.29 -1.54
C VAL A 56 15.29 -3.76 -1.82
N PHE A 57 14.80 -2.77 -1.07
CA PHE A 57 13.53 -2.12 -1.37
C PHE A 57 13.51 -1.55 -2.80
N CYS A 58 14.54 -0.79 -3.18
CA CYS A 58 14.67 -0.26 -4.55
C CYS A 58 14.73 -1.39 -5.60
N ALA A 59 15.45 -2.48 -5.32
CA ALA A 59 15.53 -3.63 -6.21
C ALA A 59 14.16 -4.31 -6.38
N LEU A 60 13.38 -4.45 -5.30
CA LEU A 60 12.04 -5.02 -5.34
C LEU A 60 11.08 -4.14 -6.15
N LEU A 61 11.15 -2.81 -6.02
CA LEU A 61 10.36 -1.90 -6.84
C LEU A 61 10.61 -2.12 -8.34
N LEU A 62 11.88 -2.26 -8.73
CA LEU A 62 12.24 -2.52 -10.12
C LEU A 62 11.83 -3.93 -10.58
N LEU A 63 12.02 -4.94 -9.74
CA LEU A 63 11.61 -6.32 -10.05
C LEU A 63 10.10 -6.43 -10.27
N PHE A 64 9.32 -5.76 -9.42
CA PHE A 64 7.86 -5.82 -9.46
C PHE A 64 7.21 -4.70 -10.29
N MET A 65 7.96 -3.99 -11.14
CA MET A 65 7.40 -2.96 -12.03
C MET A 65 6.35 -3.47 -13.02
N ARG A 66 6.29 -4.79 -13.25
CA ARG A 66 5.32 -5.46 -14.14
C ARG A 66 4.27 -6.30 -13.40
N PHE A 67 4.40 -6.47 -12.08
CA PHE A 67 3.53 -7.34 -11.30
C PHE A 67 2.79 -6.55 -10.22
N GLY A 68 1.46 -6.68 -10.15
CA GLY A 68 0.61 -5.94 -9.20
C GLY A 68 0.85 -6.22 -7.71
N GLU A 69 1.56 -7.30 -7.36
CA GLU A 69 1.71 -7.77 -5.97
C GLU A 69 2.99 -7.27 -5.27
N GLY A 70 3.82 -6.45 -5.94
CA GLY A 70 5.12 -6.01 -5.41
C GLY A 70 5.05 -5.23 -4.10
N GLY A 71 3.96 -4.49 -3.89
CA GLY A 71 3.80 -3.67 -2.69
C GLY A 71 3.81 -4.46 -1.39
N ARG A 72 3.28 -5.69 -1.39
CA ARG A 72 3.21 -6.56 -0.20
C ARG A 72 4.58 -7.03 0.25
N PHE A 73 5.46 -7.33 -0.70
CA PHE A 73 6.84 -7.72 -0.42
C PHE A 73 7.72 -6.52 0.00
N GLY A 74 7.43 -5.33 -0.54
CA GLY A 74 8.19 -4.12 -0.22
C GLY A 74 8.06 -3.66 1.24
N TRP A 75 6.93 -3.93 1.90
CA TRP A 75 6.67 -3.42 3.25
C TRP A 75 7.71 -3.81 4.30
N TYR A 76 8.26 -5.03 4.22
CA TYR A 76 9.29 -5.49 5.16
C TYR A 76 10.60 -4.67 5.08
N PHE A 77 10.86 -4.06 3.92
CA PHE A 77 12.07 -3.28 3.67
C PHE A 77 11.89 -1.77 3.85
N LEU A 78 10.66 -1.29 4.07
CA LEU A 78 10.38 0.12 4.38
C LEU A 78 11.13 0.62 5.62
N MET A 79 11.45 -0.27 6.56
CA MET A 79 12.25 0.08 7.73
C MET A 79 13.62 0.65 7.36
N GLY A 80 14.24 0.16 6.27
CA GLY A 80 15.47 0.73 5.72
C GLY A 80 15.28 2.18 5.26
N ILE A 81 14.20 2.45 4.52
CA ILE A 81 13.85 3.79 4.04
C ILE A 81 13.65 4.75 5.22
N ILE A 82 12.81 4.37 6.19
CA ILE A 82 12.46 5.19 7.35
C ILE A 82 13.71 5.53 8.16
N TYR A 83 14.58 4.54 8.40
CA TYR A 83 15.79 4.75 9.15
C TYR A 83 16.75 5.72 8.45
N LEU A 84 17.00 5.53 7.14
CA LEU A 84 17.94 6.35 6.37
C LEU A 84 17.45 7.79 6.24
N LEU A 85 16.16 7.99 5.92
CA LEU A 85 15.57 9.33 5.86
C LEU A 85 15.69 10.03 7.22
N THR A 86 15.30 9.35 8.31
CA THR A 86 15.42 9.89 9.67
C THR A 86 16.86 10.25 10.01
N LYS A 87 17.83 9.40 9.65
CA LYS A 87 19.25 9.66 9.88
C LYS A 87 19.75 10.88 9.12
N PHE A 88 19.37 11.00 7.85
CA PHE A 88 19.76 12.14 7.03
C PHE A 88 19.10 13.43 7.48
N SER A 89 17.83 13.41 7.90
CA SER A 89 17.15 14.56 8.50
C SER A 89 17.81 15.03 9.81
N ASN A 90 18.39 14.11 10.58
CA ASN A 90 19.14 14.41 11.82
C ASN A 90 20.62 14.76 11.58
N ALA A 91 21.08 14.80 10.34
CA ALA A 91 22.45 15.21 10.04
C ALA A 91 22.66 16.69 10.41
N LYS A 92 23.85 17.03 10.91
CA LYS A 92 24.18 18.42 11.25
C LYS A 92 24.32 19.28 9.99
N GLY A 93 24.00 20.58 10.14
CA GLY A 93 24.20 21.59 9.10
C GLY A 93 23.07 21.68 8.08
N VAL A 94 23.35 22.35 6.95
CA VAL A 94 22.37 22.68 5.91
C VAL A 94 21.77 21.41 5.28
N TYR A 95 22.58 20.38 5.08
CA TYR A 95 22.14 19.12 4.49
C TYR A 95 20.99 18.47 5.27
N GLY A 96 21.09 18.37 6.60
CA GLY A 96 20.03 17.74 7.40
C GLY A 96 18.74 18.55 7.40
N ARG A 97 18.84 19.89 7.40
CA ARG A 97 17.67 20.77 7.26
C ARG A 97 16.95 20.54 5.92
N ILE A 98 17.69 20.47 4.82
CA ILE A 98 17.13 20.19 3.49
C ILE A 98 16.47 18.79 3.48
N MET A 99 17.14 17.78 4.03
CA MET A 99 16.61 16.41 4.08
C MET A 99 15.38 16.27 4.98
N SER A 100 15.29 17.06 6.05
CA SER A 100 14.09 17.13 6.91
C SER A 100 12.89 17.70 6.13
N ILE A 101 13.07 18.85 5.46
CA ILE A 101 12.03 19.45 4.62
C ILE A 101 11.61 18.50 3.50
N PHE A 102 12.59 17.88 2.83
CA PHE A 102 12.34 16.87 1.80
C PHE A 102 11.51 15.70 2.34
N THR A 103 11.86 15.15 3.51
CA THR A 103 11.14 14.01 4.11
C THR A 103 9.70 14.36 4.47
N ILE A 104 9.47 15.56 5.02
CA ILE A 104 8.11 16.06 5.30
C ILE A 104 7.33 16.23 4.00
N ALA A 105 7.91 16.89 3.00
CA ALA A 105 7.26 17.10 1.71
C ALA A 105 6.92 15.78 1.01
N LEU A 106 7.86 14.82 1.01
CA LEU A 106 7.66 13.47 0.49
C LEU A 106 6.51 12.76 1.22
N SER A 107 6.49 12.82 2.56
CA SER A 107 5.45 12.18 3.37
C SER A 107 4.06 12.78 3.09
N CYS A 108 3.97 14.11 3.03
CA CYS A 108 2.72 14.80 2.69
C CYS A 108 2.26 14.44 1.26
N MET A 109 3.16 14.41 0.29
CA MET A 109 2.86 14.08 -1.10
C MET A 109 2.38 12.64 -1.25
N LEU A 110 3.07 11.68 -0.63
CA LEU A 110 2.65 10.27 -0.61
C LEU A 110 1.31 10.09 0.10
N PHE A 111 1.09 10.77 1.23
CA PHE A 111 -0.17 10.73 1.95
C PHE A 111 -1.34 11.26 1.09
N MET A 112 -1.14 12.38 0.40
CA MET A 112 -2.15 12.95 -0.51
C MET A 112 -2.43 12.02 -1.69
N ARG A 113 -1.40 11.40 -2.27
CA ARG A 113 -1.57 10.42 -3.37
C ARG A 113 -2.40 9.23 -2.93
N VAL A 114 -2.08 8.63 -1.79
CA VAL A 114 -2.86 7.51 -1.23
C VAL A 114 -4.29 7.97 -0.94
N SER A 115 -4.46 9.12 -0.29
CA SER A 115 -5.80 9.66 0.04
C SER A 115 -6.65 9.91 -1.20
N TYR A 116 -6.07 10.44 -2.28
CA TYR A 116 -6.79 10.66 -3.53
C TYR A 116 -7.16 9.33 -4.20
N SER A 117 -6.21 8.39 -4.30
CA SER A 117 -6.45 7.06 -4.89
C SER A 117 -7.48 6.25 -4.09
N TRP A 118 -7.50 6.41 -2.76
CA TRP A 118 -8.43 5.72 -1.87
C TRP A 118 -9.71 6.50 -1.57
N SER A 119 -9.83 7.76 -2.02
CA SER A 119 -10.97 8.65 -1.71
C SER A 119 -12.32 7.97 -1.91
N PHE A 120 -12.43 7.19 -2.98
CA PHE A 120 -13.62 6.47 -3.37
C PHE A 120 -13.87 5.18 -2.56
N ASN A 121 -12.83 4.57 -2.00
CA ASN A 121 -12.91 3.39 -1.12
C ASN A 121 -13.10 3.76 0.36
N LEU A 122 -12.87 5.01 0.74
CA LEU A 122 -12.99 5.53 2.11
C LEU A 122 -14.43 5.73 2.58
N VAL A 123 -15.40 5.13 1.90
CA VAL A 123 -16.80 5.32 2.21
C VAL A 123 -17.26 4.24 3.19
N PRO A 124 -17.73 4.61 4.39
CA PRO A 124 -18.14 3.62 5.37
C PRO A 124 -19.33 2.82 4.82
N TYR A 125 -19.26 1.50 5.03
CA TYR A 125 -20.46 0.69 5.07
C TYR A 125 -21.40 1.28 6.12
N LYS A 126 -22.71 1.18 5.88
CA LYS A 126 -23.66 1.50 6.93
C LYS A 126 -23.33 0.69 8.18
N THR A 127 -23.57 1.30 9.33
CA THR A 127 -23.32 0.67 10.63
C THR A 127 -24.09 -0.65 10.72
N PHE A 128 -23.65 -1.54 11.62
CA PHE A 128 -24.31 -2.82 11.89
C PHE A 128 -25.79 -2.69 12.31
N LEU A 129 -26.23 -1.47 12.65
CA LEU A 129 -27.57 -1.16 13.14
C LEU A 129 -28.45 -0.50 12.06
N THR A 130 -28.00 -0.39 10.81
CA THR A 130 -28.78 0.25 9.76
C THR A 130 -28.66 -0.50 8.45
N ASP A 131 -29.82 -0.93 7.94
CA ASP A 131 -29.93 -1.59 6.65
C ASP A 131 -29.75 -0.62 5.48
N GLY A 132 -29.36 -1.20 4.35
CA GLY A 132 -29.17 -0.52 3.09
C GLY A 132 -27.77 -0.66 2.51
N TYR A 133 -27.66 -0.13 1.30
CA TYR A 133 -26.43 -0.12 0.51
C TYR A 133 -25.36 0.72 1.22
N PRO A 134 -24.05 0.37 1.06
CA PRO A 134 -22.97 1.19 1.56
C PRO A 134 -23.04 2.60 0.96
N SER A 135 -22.57 3.60 1.71
CA SER A 135 -22.68 5.02 1.37
C SER A 135 -21.82 5.44 0.16
N GLY A 136 -21.08 4.50 -0.45
CA GLY A 136 -20.14 4.72 -1.55
C GLY A 136 -20.79 4.47 -2.91
N ALA A 137 -20.00 4.51 -4.00
CA ALA A 137 -20.65 4.31 -5.28
C ALA A 137 -21.02 2.86 -5.54
N ARG A 138 -22.20 2.76 -6.12
CA ARG A 138 -23.01 1.55 -6.30
C ARG A 138 -22.24 0.39 -6.95
N TRP A 139 -21.37 0.70 -7.91
CA TRP A 139 -20.64 -0.32 -8.66
C TRP A 139 -19.65 -1.12 -7.79
N ILE A 140 -19.08 -0.55 -6.71
CA ILE A 140 -18.23 -1.33 -5.78
C ILE A 140 -19.07 -2.42 -5.14
N TYR A 141 -20.23 -2.04 -4.61
CA TYR A 141 -21.13 -2.98 -3.98
C TYR A 141 -21.57 -4.06 -4.98
N GLU A 142 -21.96 -3.69 -6.19
CA GLU A 142 -22.38 -4.65 -7.21
C GLU A 142 -21.26 -5.60 -7.64
N GLN A 143 -20.01 -5.14 -7.65
CA GLN A 143 -18.87 -5.94 -8.07
C GLN A 143 -18.26 -6.77 -6.94
N TYR A 144 -18.20 -6.27 -5.71
CA TYR A 144 -17.44 -6.87 -4.61
C TYR A 144 -18.29 -7.38 -3.45
N GLU A 145 -19.61 -7.11 -3.41
CA GLU A 145 -20.47 -7.66 -2.37
C GLU A 145 -20.58 -9.18 -2.52
N TYR A 146 -20.19 -9.90 -1.48
CA TYR A 146 -20.23 -11.36 -1.45
C TYR A 146 -21.59 -11.89 -0.98
N ASN A 147 -22.36 -11.08 -0.24
CA ASN A 147 -23.66 -11.49 0.29
C ASN A 147 -24.68 -10.35 0.25
N HIS A 148 -25.49 -10.30 -0.80
CA HIS A 148 -26.52 -9.26 -0.96
C HIS A 148 -27.61 -9.29 0.13
N LEU A 149 -27.80 -10.41 0.85
CA LEU A 149 -28.71 -10.46 2.01
C LEU A 149 -28.22 -9.59 3.17
N TYR A 150 -26.92 -9.31 3.24
CA TYR A 150 -26.32 -8.44 4.25
C TYR A 150 -26.74 -6.97 4.10
N THR A 151 -27.36 -6.60 2.98
CA THR A 151 -27.92 -5.26 2.78
C THR A 151 -29.27 -5.09 3.44
N THR A 152 -30.05 -6.16 3.53
CA THR A 152 -31.39 -6.17 4.13
C THR A 152 -31.39 -6.62 5.57
N ASP A 153 -30.46 -7.50 5.94
CA ASP A 153 -30.30 -7.99 7.30
C ASP A 153 -28.81 -8.27 7.60
N LYS A 154 -28.24 -7.48 8.50
CA LYS A 154 -26.84 -7.62 8.95
C LYS A 154 -26.61 -8.92 9.74
N PHE A 155 -27.66 -9.57 10.24
CA PHE A 155 -27.60 -10.83 10.98
C PHE A 155 -28.11 -12.03 10.17
N CYS A 156 -28.17 -11.91 8.84
CA CYS A 156 -28.59 -12.98 7.95
C CYS A 156 -27.77 -14.28 8.06
N ARG A 157 -26.57 -14.22 8.67
CA ARG A 157 -25.79 -15.40 9.05
C ARG A 157 -25.81 -15.58 10.57
N PRO A 158 -26.09 -16.78 11.07
CA PRO A 158 -26.07 -17.03 12.50
C PRO A 158 -24.66 -16.83 13.05
N ALA A 159 -24.56 -16.18 14.22
CA ALA A 159 -23.28 -16.03 14.92
C ALA A 159 -22.68 -17.38 15.35
N PHE A 160 -23.55 -18.37 15.59
CA PHE A 160 -23.18 -19.73 15.97
C PHE A 160 -23.90 -20.74 15.09
N TYR A 161 -23.15 -21.54 14.33
CA TYR A 161 -23.70 -22.51 13.38
C TYR A 161 -24.35 -23.73 14.06
N PHE A 162 -24.11 -23.95 15.35
CA PHE A 162 -24.62 -25.11 16.09
C PHE A 162 -26.10 -25.00 16.50
N ILE A 163 -26.70 -23.81 16.37
CA ILE A 163 -28.09 -23.56 16.79
C ILE A 163 -29.10 -24.01 15.71
N ASN A 164 -28.64 -24.20 14.46
CA ASN A 164 -29.49 -24.55 13.31
C ASN A 164 -29.26 -25.98 12.78
N SER A 165 -28.64 -26.88 13.54
CA SER A 165 -28.58 -28.31 13.19
C SER A 165 -29.76 -29.06 13.83
N ASN A 166 -30.95 -28.95 13.23
CA ASN A 166 -32.06 -29.89 13.40
C ASN A 166 -32.66 -30.17 12.03
#